data_AF-A0A9P6H5R9-F1
#
_entry.id   AF-A0A9P6H5R9-F1
#
_cell.length_a   1.000
_cell.length_b   1.000
_cell.length_c   1.000
_cell.angle_alpha   90.00
_cell.angle_beta   90.00
_cell.angle_gamma   90.00
#
_symmetry.space_group_name_H-M   'P 1'
#
loop_
_entity.id
_entity.type
_entity.pdbx_description
1 polymer ?
#
loop_
_entity_poly.entity_id
_entity_poly.type
_entity_poly.pdbx_seq_one_letter_code
_entity_poly.pdbx_strand_id
1 'polypeptide(L)' 'MARRSAAPNSGPAYYSRAAVSGRPGIQDLDDVEISPVSRFMNEEIWAPEKLPGNIAIVTSIGVFAAGIFFVRNFGELIIP' A
#
# COMPACT_ATOMS: atom_id res chain seq x y z
N MET A 1 55.26 19.58 -10.15
CA MET A 1 53.81 19.37 -10.39
C MET A 1 53.64 18.03 -11.11
N ALA A 2 53.20 17.02 -10.35
CA ALA A 2 53.12 15.64 -10.80
C ALA A 2 51.83 15.39 -11.60
N ARG A 3 51.98 14.69 -12.72
CA ARG A 3 50.92 14.25 -13.63
C ARG A 3 50.05 13.23 -12.87
N ARG A 4 48.88 13.63 -12.38
CA ARG A 4 47.91 12.69 -11.77
C ARG A 4 47.36 11.80 -12.88
N SER A 5 47.94 10.62 -13.01
CA SER A 5 47.41 9.51 -13.82
C SER A 5 46.01 9.12 -13.32
N ALA A 6 45.09 8.90 -14.25
CA ALA A 6 43.73 8.44 -13.97
C ALA A 6 43.73 7.11 -13.19
N ALA A 7 42.65 6.87 -12.43
CA ALA A 7 42.49 5.67 -11.62
C ALA A 7 42.58 4.39 -12.48
N PRO A 8 43.23 3.31 -11.98
CA PRO A 8 43.24 2.03 -12.68
C PRO A 8 41.79 1.55 -12.88
N ASN A 9 41.44 1.18 -14.12
CA ASN A 9 40.10 0.77 -14.60
C ASN A 9 39.18 1.87 -15.17
N SER A 10 39.70 3.00 -15.64
CA SER A 10 38.94 4.02 -16.40
C SER A 10 38.62 3.60 -17.85
N GLY A 11 38.02 2.41 -18.02
CA GLY A 11 37.42 1.99 -19.29
C GLY A 11 36.17 2.83 -19.63
N PRO A 12 35.70 2.84 -20.87
CA PRO A 12 34.53 3.62 -21.27
C PRO A 12 33.31 3.18 -20.46
N ALA A 13 32.83 4.08 -19.60
CA ALA A 13 31.63 3.86 -18.79
C ALA A 13 30.39 4.06 -19.68
N TYR A 14 29.91 3.01 -20.32
CA TYR A 14 28.67 3.04 -21.11
C TYR A 14 27.41 3.29 -20.27
N TYR A 15 27.52 3.30 -18.94
CA TYR A 15 26.48 3.77 -18.03
C TYR A 15 27.11 4.66 -16.96
N SER A 16 27.09 5.97 -17.19
CA SER A 16 27.40 6.94 -16.14
C SER A 16 26.25 7.00 -15.15
N ARG A 17 26.37 6.30 -14.02
CA ARG A 17 25.50 6.51 -12.84
C ARG A 17 25.70 7.91 -12.22
N ALA A 18 26.70 8.66 -12.67
CA ALA A 18 26.90 10.06 -12.30
C ALA A 18 26.11 11.06 -13.18
N ALA A 19 25.42 10.61 -14.23
CA ALA A 19 24.45 11.45 -14.96
C ALA A 19 23.05 11.48 -14.29
N VAL A 20 22.85 10.71 -13.21
CA VAL A 20 21.61 10.68 -12.42
C VAL A 20 21.72 11.52 -11.14
N SER A 21 22.77 12.35 -11.00
CA SER A 21 22.89 13.32 -9.90
C SER A 21 22.51 14.74 -10.32
N GLY A 22 21.61 14.89 -11.30
CA GLY A 22 21.28 16.17 -11.92
C GLY A 22 19.89 16.28 -12.55
N ARG A 23 18.90 15.51 -12.08
CA ARG A 23 17.49 15.79 -12.40
C ARG A 23 16.81 16.50 -11.22
N PRO A 24 16.65 17.83 -11.26
CA PRO A 24 15.54 18.46 -10.58
C PRO A 24 14.27 18.06 -11.35
N GLY A 25 13.35 17.33 -10.72
CA GLY A 25 12.04 17.01 -11.33
C GLY A 25 11.70 15.53 -11.54
N ILE A 26 12.35 14.60 -10.82
CA ILE A 26 11.64 13.42 -10.30
C ILE A 26 11.75 13.44 -8.77
N GLN A 27 11.46 14.62 -8.25
CA GLN A 27 11.04 14.88 -6.88
C GLN A 27 9.64 15.46 -7.12
N ASP A 28 8.61 14.97 -6.42
CA ASP A 28 7.19 15.33 -6.57
C ASP A 28 6.32 14.55 -7.56
N LEU A 29 6.29 13.23 -7.37
CA LEU A 29 4.97 12.56 -7.35
C LEU A 29 4.43 12.43 -5.91
N ASP A 30 5.22 12.83 -4.91
CA ASP A 30 4.83 12.87 -3.50
C ASP A 30 3.97 14.11 -3.15
N ASP A 31 3.99 15.16 -3.99
CA ASP A 31 3.11 16.34 -3.90
C ASP A 31 1.74 16.16 -4.57
N VAL A 32 1.43 14.97 -5.11
CA VAL A 32 0.02 14.62 -5.30
C VAL A 32 -0.51 14.33 -3.91
N GLU A 33 -1.15 15.30 -3.26
CA GLU A 33 -1.72 15.22 -1.91
C GLU A 33 -2.48 13.88 -1.70
N ILE A 34 -1.76 12.83 -1.30
CA ILE A 34 -2.35 11.52 -1.11
C ILE A 34 -3.24 11.66 0.12
N SER A 35 -4.54 11.71 -0.13
CA SER A 35 -5.57 11.86 0.90
C SER A 35 -5.25 10.96 2.09
N PRO A 36 -5.23 11.47 3.34
CA PRO A 36 -4.98 10.65 4.53
C PRO A 36 -5.89 9.41 4.60
N VAL A 37 -7.08 9.50 4.01
CA VAL A 37 -8.01 8.38 3.87
C VAL A 37 -7.46 7.31 2.93
N SER A 38 -6.89 7.66 1.78
CA SER A 38 -6.36 6.63 0.85
C SER A 38 -5.14 5.93 1.42
N ARG A 39 -4.31 6.62 2.21
CA ARG A 39 -3.22 5.99 2.98
C ARG A 39 -3.76 5.00 3.99
N PHE A 40 -4.73 5.42 4.81
CA PHE A 40 -5.37 4.55 5.79
C PHE A 40 -6.02 3.32 5.15
N MET A 41 -6.72 3.50 4.02
CA MET A 41 -7.34 2.38 3.32
C MET A 41 -6.29 1.36 2.85
N ASN A 42 -5.15 1.81 2.31
CA ASN A 42 -4.08 0.90 1.90
C ASN A 42 -3.38 0.23 3.08
N GLU A 43 -3.08 0.97 4.15
CA GLU A 43 -2.29 0.50 5.29
C GLU A 43 -3.09 -0.41 6.25
N GLU A 44 -4.34 -0.07 6.52
CA GLU A 44 -5.11 -0.73 7.59
C GLU A 44 -6.18 -1.66 7.04
N ILE A 45 -6.81 -1.31 5.92
CA ILE A 45 -7.94 -2.08 5.36
C ILE A 45 -7.44 -3.11 4.32
N TRP A 46 -6.57 -2.70 3.40
CA TRP A 46 -6.16 -3.49 2.23
C TRP A 46 -4.77 -4.12 2.37
N ALA A 47 -4.03 -3.79 3.43
CA ALA A 47 -2.72 -4.38 3.66
C ALA A 47 -2.83 -5.91 3.83
N PRO A 48 -1.97 -6.69 3.15
CA PRO A 48 -2.08 -8.14 3.11
C PRO A 48 -1.95 -8.79 4.49
N GLU A 49 -1.24 -8.16 5.42
CA GLU A 49 -1.09 -8.63 6.80
C GLU A 49 -2.37 -8.46 7.63
N LYS A 50 -3.23 -7.51 7.25
CA LYS A 50 -4.48 -7.17 7.97
C LYS A 50 -5.72 -7.79 7.32
N LEU A 51 -5.63 -8.16 6.03
CA LEU A 51 -6.75 -8.75 5.27
C LEU A 51 -7.44 -9.92 5.98
N PRO A 52 -6.74 -10.94 6.52
CA PRO A 52 -7.42 -12.05 7.19
C PRO A 52 -8.26 -11.59 8.40
N GLY A 53 -7.73 -10.65 9.19
CA GLY A 53 -8.42 -10.07 10.35
C GLY A 53 -9.61 -9.21 9.93
N ASN A 54 -9.44 -8.36 8.92
CA ASN A 54 -10.51 -7.51 8.40
C ASN A 54 -11.66 -8.33 7.82
N ILE A 55 -11.36 -9.42 7.12
CA ILE A 55 -12.38 -10.37 6.63
C ILE A 55 -13.11 -11.01 7.81
N ALA A 56 -12.43 -11.43 8.87
CA ALA A 56 -13.07 -11.98 10.06
C ALA A 56 -14.02 -10.97 10.73
N ILE A 57 -13.63 -9.69 10.79
CA ILE A 57 -14.48 -8.61 11.32
C ILE A 57 -15.73 -8.42 10.44
N VAL A 58 -15.55 -8.27 9.13
CA VAL A 58 -16.68 -8.07 8.20
C VAL A 58 -17.63 -9.27 8.21
N THR A 59 -17.10 -10.48 8.21
CA THR A 59 -17.91 -11.70 8.24
C THR A 59 -18.66 -11.85 9.56
N SER A 60 -18.02 -11.62 10.71
CA SER A 60 -18.70 -11.70 12.01
C SER A 60 -19.82 -10.67 12.15
N ILE A 61 -19.58 -9.42 11.77
CA ILE A 61 -20.62 -8.37 11.75
C ILE A 61 -21.76 -8.76 10.80
N GLY A 62 -21.41 -9.28 9.61
CA GLY A 62 -22.38 -9.73 8.61
C GLY A 62 -23.26 -10.87 9.12
N VAL A 63 -22.67 -11.91 9.71
CA VAL A 63 -23.40 -13.05 10.28
C VAL A 63 -24.31 -12.59 11.43
N PHE A 64 -23.82 -11.72 12.30
CA PHE A 64 -24.63 -11.17 13.40
C PHE A 64 -25.85 -10.39 12.88
N ALA A 65 -25.63 -9.47 11.95
CA ALA A 65 -26.72 -8.69 11.34
C ALA A 65 -27.71 -9.58 10.56
N ALA A 66 -27.20 -10.56 9.81
CA ALA A 66 -28.02 -11.53 9.09
C ALA A 66 -28.86 -12.37 10.05
N GLY A 67 -28.30 -12.80 11.19
CA GLY A 67 -29.03 -13.52 12.23
C GLY A 67 -30.18 -12.69 12.82
N ILE A 68 -29.95 -11.40 13.11
CA ILE A 68 -31.01 -10.49 13.57
C ILE A 68 -32.10 -10.37 12.50
N PHE A 69 -31.71 -10.15 11.24
CA PHE A 69 -32.67 -10.05 10.15
C PHE A 69 -33.48 -11.33 9.99
N PHE A 70 -32.83 -12.48 10.07
CA PHE A 70 -33.46 -13.78 9.97
C PHE A 70 -34.50 -14.00 11.09
N VAL A 71 -34.12 -13.77 12.35
CA VAL A 71 -35.05 -13.89 13.49
C VAL A 71 -36.21 -12.89 13.39
N ARG A 72 -35.95 -11.67 12.91
CA ARG A 72 -37.01 -10.67 12.74
C ARG A 72 -38.05 -11.05 11.69
N ASN A 73 -37.66 -11.72 10.60
CA ASN A 73 -38.56 -12.05 9.51
C ASN A 73 -39.15 -13.46 9.62
N PHE A 74 -38.43 -14.38 10.25
CA PHE A 74 -38.80 -15.81 10.31
C PHE A 74 -38.95 -16.33 11.75
N GLY A 75 -38.74 -15.49 12.77
CA GLY A 75 -38.82 -15.91 14.18
C GLY A 75 -40.19 -16.47 14.56
N GLU A 76 -41.28 -15.83 14.10
CA GLU A 76 -42.65 -16.33 14.33
C GLU A 76 -42.95 -17.64 13.63
N LEU A 77 -42.22 -17.98 12.55
CA LEU A 77 -42.36 -19.28 11.88
C LEU A 77 -41.62 -20.39 12.63
N ILE A 78 -40.58 -20.04 13.39
CA ILE A 78 -39.69 -20.98 14.08
C ILE A 78 -40.15 -21.24 15.52
N ILE A 79 -40.88 -20.31 16.12
CA ILE A 79 -41.46 -20.45 17.47
C ILE A 79 -42.94 -20.81 17.29
N PRO A 80 -43.37 -22.03 17.67
CA PRO A 80 -44.77 -22.47 17.56
C PRO A 80 -45.71 -21.75 18.51
#